data_AF-A0A8T1CRM9-F1
#
_entry.id   AF-A0A8T1CRM9-F1
#
_cell.length_a   1.000
_cell.length_b   1.000
_cell.length_c   1.000
_cell.angle_alpha   90.00
_cell.angle_beta   90.00
_cell.angle_gamma   90.00
#
_symmetry.space_group_name_H-M   'P 1'
#
loop_
_entity.id
_entity.type
_entity.pdbx_description
1 polymer ?
#
loop_
_entity_poly.entity_id
_entity_poly.type
_entity_poly.pdbx_seq_one_letter_code
_entity_poly.pdbx_strand_id
1 'polypeptide(L)'
;MQFKYGDDAPITLLTSALEFAKKLMPDPDSFLYTGDHVVHDDLTDFLAETVETNVKTMARYYATEDNETNLDVTALLGNADTSPDYTMSVTDPEAETNPSIRRYPFQFVVLTLNTVPYSFAYIVGHIPPIIDSFSGAQMWEPHYIKTYKAIVSQFTDIIKAQFFAHVHSIEFRIPLISEQRAQEEAEGTELVPLFMSAAISPIYNNNPAFIIWDFDANTYEVLDFTVYGTNISSDSQELDWRSLFKASTAYGVNSLRTTELNAFVDRIAADSALLEQYYYNSKAQSYLQSSCVDVACQSKWLCTTQWYTSSEDFEACVKELETQRSS
;
A
#
# COMPACT_ATOMS: atom_id res chain seq x y z
N MET A 1 -17.84 21.00 7.04
CA MET A 1 -17.64 20.39 5.71
C MET A 1 -18.25 19.01 5.77
N GLN A 2 -18.97 18.60 4.72
CA GLN A 2 -19.70 17.32 4.68
C GLN A 2 -18.80 16.23 4.08
N PHE A 3 -18.81 15.03 4.64
CA PHE A 3 -18.19 13.84 4.05
C PHE A 3 -18.92 13.46 2.77
N LYS A 4 -18.19 13.33 1.67
CA LYS A 4 -18.75 13.04 0.35
C LYS A 4 -17.74 12.24 -0.47
N TYR A 5 -18.22 11.22 -1.18
CA TYR A 5 -17.38 10.49 -2.14
C TYR A 5 -17.05 11.38 -3.35
N GLY A 6 -15.86 11.22 -3.89
CA GLY A 6 -15.34 12.08 -4.97
C GLY A 6 -14.63 13.34 -4.48
N ASP A 7 -14.68 13.62 -3.17
CA ASP A 7 -13.97 14.73 -2.54
C ASP A 7 -12.89 14.14 -1.61
N ASP A 8 -11.82 14.90 -1.35
CA ASP A 8 -10.79 14.49 -0.39
C ASP A 8 -11.29 14.47 1.06
N ALA A 9 -10.59 13.72 1.91
CA ALA A 9 -10.89 13.65 3.33
C ALA A 9 -10.72 15.02 4.00
N PRO A 10 -11.77 15.59 4.63
CA PRO A 10 -11.57 16.70 5.55
C PRO A 10 -10.83 16.21 6.80
N ILE A 11 -10.15 17.11 7.51
CA ILE A 11 -9.40 16.79 8.73
C ILE A 11 -10.25 16.08 9.80
N THR A 12 -11.56 16.34 9.83
CA THR A 12 -12.51 15.68 10.74
C THR A 12 -12.68 14.19 10.46
N LEU A 13 -12.52 13.76 9.22
CA LEU A 13 -12.53 12.33 8.86
C LEU A 13 -11.25 11.64 9.30
N LEU A 14 -10.09 12.28 9.08
CA LEU A 14 -8.79 11.79 9.55
C LEU A 14 -8.76 11.66 11.08
N THR A 15 -9.18 12.71 11.79
CA THR A 15 -9.22 12.68 13.27
C THR A 15 -10.19 11.65 13.80
N SER A 16 -11.35 11.46 13.17
CA SER A 16 -12.28 10.39 13.55
C SER A 16 -11.66 8.99 13.40
N ALA A 17 -10.91 8.75 12.31
CA ALA A 17 -10.19 7.49 12.11
C ALA A 17 -9.13 7.27 13.20
N LEU A 18 -8.34 8.30 13.50
CA LEU A 18 -7.30 8.26 14.54
C LEU A 18 -7.89 8.05 15.94
N GLU A 19 -9.01 8.69 16.28
CA GLU A 19 -9.71 8.48 17.54
C GLU A 19 -10.19 7.04 17.70
N PHE A 20 -10.74 6.45 16.63
CA PHE A 20 -11.17 5.06 16.64
C PHE A 20 -9.97 4.10 16.74
N ALA A 21 -8.92 4.33 15.95
CA ALA A 21 -7.69 3.55 15.98
C ALA A 21 -7.03 3.59 17.37
N LYS A 22 -6.97 4.75 18.02
CA LYS A 22 -6.38 4.90 19.36
C LYS A 22 -7.18 4.17 20.44
N LYS A 23 -8.51 4.12 20.33
CA LYS A 23 -9.36 3.33 21.24
C LYS A 23 -9.13 1.83 21.08
N LEU A 24 -8.90 1.39 19.86
CA LEU A 24 -8.71 -0.01 19.52
C LEU A 24 -7.29 -0.51 19.87
N MET A 25 -6.28 0.28 19.53
CA MET A 25 -4.87 -0.02 19.71
C MET A 25 -4.17 1.23 20.23
N PRO A 26 -4.19 1.45 21.57
CA PRO A 26 -3.61 2.64 22.16
C PRO A 26 -2.09 2.68 22.02
N ASP A 27 -1.43 1.54 22.13
CA ASP A 27 0.03 1.41 22.19
C ASP A 27 0.50 0.36 21.15
N PRO A 28 0.46 0.68 19.84
CA PRO A 28 1.01 -0.22 18.82
C PRO A 28 2.54 -0.32 18.94
N ASP A 29 3.16 -1.36 18.38
CA ASP A 29 4.63 -1.44 18.31
C ASP A 29 5.22 -0.43 17.30
N SER A 30 4.45 -0.09 16.25
CA SER A 30 4.85 0.87 15.22
C SER A 30 3.62 1.51 14.59
N PHE A 31 3.75 2.74 14.10
CA PHE A 31 2.70 3.44 13.36
C PHE A 31 3.24 3.99 12.04
N LEU A 32 2.65 3.54 10.92
CA LEU A 32 3.05 3.95 9.58
C LEU A 32 2.05 4.98 9.02
N TYR A 33 2.52 6.18 8.69
CA TYR A 33 1.74 7.23 8.04
C TYR A 33 2.38 7.61 6.71
N THR A 34 1.95 6.96 5.64
CA THR A 34 2.71 6.83 4.40
C THR A 34 2.45 7.93 3.36
N GLY A 35 2.25 9.18 3.76
CA GLY A 35 2.17 10.33 2.83
C GLY A 35 0.82 10.62 2.18
N ASP A 36 0.84 11.56 1.22
CA ASP A 36 -0.32 12.21 0.58
C ASP A 36 -1.23 12.84 1.63
N HIS A 37 -0.65 13.80 2.35
CA HIS A 37 -1.33 14.51 3.42
C HIS A 37 -2.29 15.56 2.89
N VAL A 38 -2.07 16.07 1.68
CA VAL A 38 -2.81 17.22 1.16
C VAL A 38 -3.87 16.83 0.13
N VAL A 39 -4.78 17.76 -0.16
CA VAL A 39 -5.84 17.53 -1.14
C VAL A 39 -5.30 17.57 -2.57
N HIS A 40 -6.03 16.94 -3.49
CA HIS A 40 -5.75 16.95 -4.93
C HIS A 40 -6.16 18.29 -5.57
N ASP A 41 -5.54 19.38 -5.13
CA ASP A 41 -5.76 20.74 -5.63
C ASP A 41 -4.44 21.55 -5.61
N ASP A 42 -4.43 22.72 -6.24
CA ASP A 42 -3.26 23.60 -6.19
C ASP A 42 -3.14 24.26 -4.80
N LEU A 43 -2.24 23.71 -4.00
CA LEU A 43 -1.92 24.18 -2.67
C LEU A 43 -0.55 24.85 -2.60
N THR A 44 0.02 25.34 -3.71
CA THR A 44 1.41 25.82 -3.76
C THR A 44 1.77 26.80 -2.64
N ASP A 45 0.84 27.70 -2.27
CA ASP A 45 1.06 28.70 -1.21
C ASP A 45 0.91 28.15 0.23
N PHE A 46 0.25 27.01 0.43
CA PHE A 46 -0.11 26.45 1.73
C PHE A 46 0.34 25.00 1.95
N LEU A 47 1.08 24.43 1.00
CA LEU A 47 1.44 23.01 0.97
C LEU A 47 2.17 22.59 2.24
N ALA A 48 3.28 23.26 2.57
CA ALA A 48 4.10 22.93 3.72
C ALA A 48 3.33 23.06 5.05
N GLU A 49 2.50 24.10 5.19
CA GLU A 49 1.66 24.31 6.38
C GLU A 49 0.59 23.21 6.51
N THR A 50 0.02 22.78 5.39
CA THR A 50 -1.01 21.72 5.36
C THR A 50 -0.40 20.37 5.72
N VAL A 51 0.75 20.01 5.11
CA VAL A 51 1.53 18.81 5.46
C VAL A 51 1.88 18.82 6.95
N GLU A 52 2.46 19.92 7.45
CA GLU A 52 2.84 20.05 8.85
C GLU A 52 1.63 19.91 9.79
N THR A 53 0.49 20.51 9.44
CA THR A 53 -0.75 20.43 10.22
C THR A 53 -1.27 18.99 10.31
N ASN A 54 -1.24 18.24 9.20
CA ASN A 54 -1.76 16.88 9.16
C ASN A 54 -0.83 15.90 9.89
N VAL A 55 0.48 16.02 9.69
CA VAL A 55 1.49 15.23 10.43
C VAL A 55 1.40 15.51 11.94
N LYS A 56 1.31 16.78 12.36
CA LYS A 56 1.12 17.13 13.78
C LYS A 56 -0.20 16.63 14.33
N THR A 57 -1.26 16.60 13.52
CA THR A 57 -2.56 16.07 13.93
C THR A 57 -2.46 14.58 14.23
N MET A 58 -1.83 13.81 13.35
CA MET A 58 -1.53 12.39 13.59
C MET A 58 -0.65 12.20 14.83
N ALA A 59 0.43 12.98 14.95
CA ALA A 59 1.39 12.88 16.06
C ALA A 59 0.73 13.09 17.43
N ARG A 60 -0.33 13.90 17.55
CA ARG A 60 -1.06 14.07 18.82
C ARG A 60 -1.70 12.79 19.36
N TYR A 61 -1.98 11.80 18.50
CA TYR A 61 -2.58 10.53 18.91
C TYR A 61 -1.52 9.49 19.32
N TYR A 62 -0.37 9.51 18.65
CA TYR A 62 0.58 8.40 18.72
C TYR A 62 2.00 8.80 19.16
N ALA A 63 2.39 10.07 19.06
CA ALA A 63 3.73 10.55 19.41
C ALA A 63 3.82 11.24 20.80
N THR A 64 2.92 10.93 21.75
CA THR A 64 2.89 11.63 23.04
C THR A 64 4.16 11.38 23.86
N GLU A 65 4.89 12.46 24.18
CA GLU A 65 6.12 12.49 25.01
C GLU A 65 5.95 11.96 26.46
N ASP A 66 4.71 11.65 26.89
CA ASP A 66 4.37 11.38 28.30
C ASP A 66 4.32 9.90 28.72
N ASN A 67 4.53 8.95 27.81
CA ASN A 67 4.66 7.54 28.17
C ASN A 67 6.11 7.08 27.93
N GLU A 68 6.68 6.31 28.86
CA GLU A 68 8.03 5.72 28.83
C GLU A 68 8.30 4.78 27.63
N THR A 69 7.43 4.79 26.63
CA THR A 69 7.50 4.06 25.36
C THR A 69 7.73 5.05 24.22
N ASN A 70 8.96 5.10 23.71
CA ASN A 70 9.24 5.76 22.43
C ASN A 70 8.50 4.99 21.32
N LEU A 71 7.28 5.40 20.96
CA LEU A 71 6.61 4.84 19.81
C LEU A 71 7.35 5.24 18.53
N ASP A 72 7.71 4.26 17.70
CA ASP A 72 8.29 4.52 16.38
C ASP A 72 7.18 4.92 15.41
N VAL A 73 6.99 6.24 15.28
CA VAL A 73 6.06 6.84 14.32
C VAL A 73 6.84 7.21 13.06
N THR A 74 6.58 6.48 11.97
CA THR A 74 7.16 6.77 10.67
C THR A 74 6.15 7.52 9.81
N ALA A 75 6.39 8.82 9.58
CA ALA A 75 5.68 9.60 8.59
C ALA A 75 6.54 9.75 7.32
N LEU A 76 5.95 9.47 6.16
CA LEU A 76 6.57 9.63 4.84
C LEU A 76 5.86 10.72 4.06
N LEU A 77 6.54 11.31 3.08
CA LEU A 77 5.92 12.18 2.09
C LEU A 77 5.38 11.34 0.91
N GLY A 78 4.23 11.73 0.39
CA GLY A 78 3.69 11.27 -0.88
C GLY A 78 3.97 12.24 -2.02
N ASN A 79 3.50 11.94 -3.23
CA ASN A 79 3.70 12.83 -4.37
C ASN A 79 2.97 14.16 -4.19
N ALA A 80 1.77 14.12 -3.61
CA ALA A 80 0.94 15.31 -3.42
C ALA A 80 1.55 16.27 -2.39
N ASP A 81 2.45 15.78 -1.52
CA ASP A 81 3.12 16.57 -0.49
C ASP A 81 4.28 17.43 -1.05
N THR A 82 4.39 17.55 -2.37
CA THR A 82 5.42 18.33 -3.07
C THR A 82 4.78 19.30 -4.07
N SER A 83 5.45 20.43 -4.32
CA SER A 83 5.03 21.39 -5.35
C SER A 83 6.18 21.63 -6.34
N PRO A 84 5.97 21.41 -7.64
CA PRO A 84 4.76 20.83 -8.26
C PRO A 84 4.48 19.38 -7.82
N ASP A 85 3.23 18.92 -7.95
CA ASP A 85 2.87 17.52 -7.70
C ASP A 85 3.77 16.57 -8.52
N TYR A 86 4.07 15.40 -7.97
CA TYR A 86 5.05 14.43 -8.48
C TYR A 86 6.47 14.96 -8.67
N THR A 87 6.81 16.12 -8.09
CA THR A 87 8.16 16.71 -8.22
C THR A 87 8.84 16.81 -6.87
N MET A 88 9.78 15.90 -6.61
CA MET A 88 10.65 15.99 -5.43
C MET A 88 12.04 16.52 -5.83
N SER A 89 12.50 17.57 -5.14
CA SER A 89 13.87 18.06 -5.32
C SER A 89 14.86 17.04 -4.75
N VAL A 90 15.55 16.35 -5.64
CA VAL A 90 16.63 15.42 -5.29
C VAL A 90 17.90 16.25 -5.11
N THR A 91 18.52 16.19 -3.93
CA THR A 91 19.82 16.84 -3.73
C THR A 91 20.92 16.02 -4.39
N ASP A 92 21.89 16.70 -5.03
CA ASP A 92 23.07 16.02 -5.55
C ASP A 92 23.90 15.52 -4.37
N PRO A 93 24.00 14.20 -4.19
CA PRO A 93 24.70 13.63 -3.05
C PRO A 93 26.20 13.90 -3.01
N GLU A 94 26.78 14.30 -4.14
CA GLU A 94 28.19 14.61 -4.28
C GLU A 94 28.50 16.07 -3.98
N ALA A 95 27.57 16.97 -4.29
CA ALA A 95 27.77 18.42 -4.28
C ALA A 95 27.15 19.12 -3.07
N GLU A 96 26.11 18.56 -2.45
CA GLU A 96 25.35 19.24 -1.40
C GLU A 96 25.30 18.44 -0.08
N THR A 97 25.40 19.15 1.05
CA THR A 97 25.19 18.58 2.39
C THR A 97 23.72 18.68 2.79
N ASN A 98 22.86 17.86 2.19
CA ASN A 98 21.52 17.59 2.72
C ASN A 98 21.46 16.13 3.19
N PRO A 99 20.95 15.81 4.40
CA PRO A 99 20.92 14.44 4.91
C PRO A 99 19.97 13.50 4.15
N SER A 100 19.07 14.00 3.30
CA SER A 100 18.05 13.15 2.67
C SER A 100 18.59 12.26 1.55
N ILE A 101 19.64 12.67 0.83
CA ILE A 101 20.18 11.90 -0.30
C ILE A 101 21.70 12.10 -0.34
N ARG A 102 22.46 11.38 0.49
CA ARG A 102 23.93 11.33 0.38
C ARG A 102 24.41 9.96 -0.12
N ARG A 103 24.61 9.93 -1.44
CA ARG A 103 25.47 9.11 -2.30
C ARG A 103 25.36 7.61 -2.13
N TYR A 104 24.13 7.12 -2.21
CA TYR A 104 23.81 5.93 -2.99
C TYR A 104 22.61 6.31 -3.90
N PRO A 105 22.65 6.02 -5.22
CA PRO A 105 21.55 6.41 -6.10
C PRO A 105 20.27 5.73 -5.59
N PHE A 106 19.22 6.53 -5.33
CA PHE A 106 17.96 6.07 -4.76
C PHE A 106 18.10 5.41 -3.38
N GLN A 107 18.35 6.22 -2.35
CA GLN A 107 18.19 5.80 -0.97
C GLN A 107 16.68 5.61 -0.70
N PHE A 108 16.16 4.43 -1.04
CA PHE A 108 15.33 3.70 -0.08
C PHE A 108 15.97 3.91 1.29
N VAL A 109 15.20 4.10 2.35
CA VAL A 109 15.71 3.81 3.69
C VAL A 109 15.90 2.28 3.78
N VAL A 110 16.86 1.76 3.01
CA VAL A 110 17.73 0.69 3.45
C VAL A 110 18.49 1.35 4.60
N LEU A 111 17.89 1.30 5.80
CA LEU A 111 18.69 1.20 7.02
C LEU A 111 19.83 0.28 6.65
N THR A 112 21.07 0.73 6.79
CA THR A 112 22.23 0.03 6.25
C THR A 112 22.34 -1.33 6.95
N LEU A 113 21.68 -2.35 6.39
CA LEU A 113 21.49 -3.68 6.96
C LEU A 113 22.80 -4.48 7.05
N ASN A 114 23.88 -3.94 6.48
CA ASN A 114 25.17 -4.61 6.37
C ASN A 114 26.04 -4.56 7.64
N THR A 115 25.53 -4.15 8.81
CA THR A 115 26.38 -4.04 10.02
C THR A 115 25.83 -4.62 11.31
N VAL A 116 24.62 -5.19 11.32
CA VAL A 116 24.04 -5.76 12.55
C VAL A 116 23.61 -7.21 12.30
N PRO A 117 24.23 -8.21 12.95
CA PRO A 117 23.73 -9.57 12.91
C PRO A 117 22.32 -9.60 13.54
N TYR A 118 21.38 -10.31 12.89
CA TYR A 118 19.96 -10.44 13.29
C TYR A 118 19.05 -9.21 13.04
N SER A 119 19.33 -8.41 12.02
CA SER A 119 18.39 -7.36 11.61
C SER A 119 17.31 -7.88 10.68
N PHE A 120 16.08 -7.46 10.94
CA PHE A 120 14.91 -7.60 10.06
C PHE A 120 14.50 -6.22 9.56
N ALA A 121 13.84 -6.16 8.40
CA ALA A 121 13.36 -4.89 7.85
C ALA A 121 11.96 -5.02 7.24
N TYR A 122 11.17 -3.96 7.42
CA TYR A 122 10.05 -3.65 6.56
C TYR A 122 10.46 -2.52 5.62
N ILE A 123 10.13 -2.63 4.34
CA ILE A 123 10.25 -1.49 3.42
C ILE A 123 8.94 -0.73 3.47
N VAL A 124 9.01 0.59 3.66
CA VAL A 124 7.83 1.45 3.65
C VAL A 124 8.04 2.56 2.63
N GLY A 125 7.05 2.79 1.77
CA GLY A 125 7.06 3.85 0.76
C GLY A 125 5.67 4.40 0.49
N HIS A 126 5.58 5.49 -0.26
CA HIS A 126 4.30 6.00 -0.72
C HIS A 126 3.87 5.35 -2.05
N ILE A 127 4.54 5.73 -3.16
CA ILE A 127 4.23 5.20 -4.50
C ILE A 127 4.79 3.79 -4.65
N PRO A 128 3.96 2.76 -4.93
CA PRO A 128 4.42 1.40 -5.13
C PRO A 128 5.11 1.20 -6.51
N PRO A 129 6.20 0.41 -6.59
CA PRO A 129 6.89 0.05 -7.84
C PRO A 129 6.14 -1.04 -8.61
N ILE A 130 4.94 -0.73 -9.10
CA ILE A 130 3.99 -1.70 -9.68
C ILE A 130 3.36 -1.17 -10.97
N ILE A 131 2.59 -2.05 -11.62
CA ILE A 131 1.55 -1.65 -12.56
C ILE A 131 0.26 -1.34 -11.79
N ASP A 132 -0.32 -0.18 -12.08
CA ASP A 132 -1.53 0.33 -11.44
C ASP A 132 -2.76 -0.53 -11.77
N SER A 133 -3.53 -0.89 -10.75
CA SER A 133 -4.73 -1.71 -10.93
C SER A 133 -5.86 -0.97 -11.65
N PHE A 134 -5.88 0.37 -11.60
CA PHE A 134 -6.90 1.18 -12.25
C PHE A 134 -6.54 1.54 -13.69
N SER A 135 -5.45 2.25 -13.91
CA SER A 135 -5.04 2.74 -15.23
C SER A 135 -4.30 1.70 -16.08
N GLY A 136 -3.70 0.68 -15.47
CA GLY A 136 -2.77 -0.23 -16.16
C GLY A 136 -1.42 0.41 -16.51
N ALA A 137 -1.18 1.65 -16.07
CA ALA A 137 0.08 2.35 -16.26
C ALA A 137 1.12 1.94 -15.21
N GLN A 138 2.38 2.18 -15.52
CA GLN A 138 3.48 1.95 -14.60
C GLN A 138 3.53 3.10 -13.60
N MET A 139 3.57 2.80 -12.30
CA MET A 139 3.68 3.83 -11.26
C MET A 139 5.11 4.38 -11.15
N TRP A 140 6.10 3.55 -11.51
CA TRP A 140 7.51 3.90 -11.56
C TRP A 140 8.02 3.61 -12.97
N GLU A 141 9.02 4.36 -13.42
CA GLU A 141 9.71 4.01 -14.66
C GLU A 141 10.27 2.58 -14.59
N PRO A 142 10.21 1.80 -15.68
CA PRO A 142 10.41 0.36 -15.60
C PRO A 142 11.83 -0.02 -15.20
N HIS A 143 12.84 0.79 -15.53
CA HIS A 143 14.22 0.55 -15.08
C HIS A 143 14.38 0.74 -13.56
N TYR A 144 13.58 1.60 -12.92
CA TYR A 144 13.57 1.71 -11.45
C TYR A 144 12.88 0.52 -10.81
N ILE A 145 11.79 0.01 -11.39
CA ILE A 145 11.14 -1.23 -10.90
C ILE A 145 12.13 -2.40 -10.98
N LYS A 146 12.84 -2.56 -12.12
CA LYS A 146 13.87 -3.59 -12.29
C LYS A 146 14.99 -3.46 -11.25
N THR A 147 15.52 -2.24 -11.08
CA THR A 147 16.58 -1.97 -10.11
C THR A 147 16.11 -2.26 -8.69
N TYR A 148 14.89 -1.85 -8.34
CA TYR A 148 14.33 -2.10 -7.02
C TYR A 148 14.17 -3.59 -6.73
N LYS A 149 13.57 -4.35 -7.65
CA LYS A 149 13.45 -5.81 -7.52
C LYS A 149 14.82 -6.48 -7.37
N ALA A 150 15.83 -6.03 -8.12
CA ALA A 150 17.20 -6.54 -8.01
C ALA A 150 17.87 -6.22 -6.66
N ILE A 151 17.52 -5.10 -6.02
CA ILE A 151 17.98 -4.79 -4.66
C ILE A 151 17.24 -5.67 -3.65
N VAL A 152 15.90 -5.70 -3.68
CA VAL A 152 15.08 -6.48 -2.74
C VAL A 152 15.45 -7.96 -2.77
N SER A 153 15.71 -8.52 -3.95
CA SER A 153 16.07 -9.94 -4.11
C SER A 153 17.40 -10.32 -3.44
N GLN A 154 18.28 -9.35 -3.15
CA GLN A 154 19.55 -9.59 -2.43
C GLN A 154 19.37 -9.66 -0.90
N PHE A 155 18.21 -9.28 -0.37
CA PHE A 155 17.98 -9.15 1.07
C PHE A 155 16.68 -9.84 1.51
N THR A 156 16.25 -10.92 0.84
CA THR A 156 15.00 -11.64 1.15
C THR A 156 15.00 -12.36 2.50
N ASP A 157 16.18 -12.63 3.06
CA ASP A 157 16.35 -13.15 4.41
C ASP A 157 16.06 -12.09 5.50
N ILE A 158 16.28 -10.82 5.15
CA ILE A 158 16.14 -9.66 6.05
C ILE A 158 14.80 -8.95 5.86
N ILE A 159 14.38 -8.71 4.62
CA ILE A 159 13.15 -7.99 4.28
C ILE A 159 11.97 -8.93 4.56
N LYS A 160 11.04 -8.51 5.42
CA LYS A 160 9.90 -9.33 5.87
C LYS A 160 8.59 -8.99 5.20
N ALA A 161 8.43 -7.72 4.83
CA ALA A 161 7.30 -7.22 4.07
C ALA A 161 7.65 -5.85 3.47
N GLN A 162 6.84 -5.44 2.50
CA GLN A 162 6.91 -4.13 1.88
C GLN A 162 5.53 -3.48 1.95
N PHE A 163 5.44 -2.27 2.47
CA PHE A 163 4.20 -1.54 2.68
C PHE A 163 4.20 -0.25 1.89
N PHE A 164 3.23 -0.11 0.99
CA PHE A 164 3.03 1.06 0.16
C PHE A 164 1.60 1.58 0.27
N ALA A 165 1.32 2.72 -0.37
CA ALA A 165 0.01 3.35 -0.39
C ALA A 165 -0.30 3.85 -1.81
N HIS A 166 -0.69 5.12 -1.95
CA HIS A 166 -0.92 5.84 -3.20
C HIS A 166 -2.16 5.39 -4.01
N VAL A 167 -2.39 4.09 -4.17
CA VAL A 167 -3.48 3.56 -5.03
C VAL A 167 -4.88 3.64 -4.41
N HIS A 168 -5.00 4.04 -3.14
CA HIS A 168 -6.25 4.09 -2.36
C HIS A 168 -7.04 2.76 -2.37
N SER A 169 -6.30 1.65 -2.38
CA SER A 169 -6.83 0.31 -2.66
C SER A 169 -6.02 -0.71 -1.88
N ILE A 170 -6.70 -1.62 -1.18
CA ILE A 170 -6.08 -2.68 -0.38
C ILE A 170 -5.73 -3.83 -1.31
N GLU A 171 -4.44 -3.95 -1.63
CA GLU A 171 -3.97 -4.95 -2.59
C GLU A 171 -2.64 -5.54 -2.17
N PHE A 172 -2.23 -6.60 -2.85
CA PHE A 172 -0.88 -7.14 -2.75
C PHE A 172 -0.30 -7.42 -4.13
N ARG A 173 1.02 -7.56 -4.19
CA ARG A 173 1.77 -8.07 -5.33
C ARG A 173 2.67 -9.21 -4.86
N ILE A 174 2.53 -10.36 -5.49
CA ILE A 174 3.43 -11.49 -5.29
C ILE A 174 4.45 -11.62 -6.43
N PRO A 175 5.64 -12.17 -6.15
CA PRO A 175 6.65 -12.39 -7.18
C PRO A 175 6.15 -13.33 -8.27
N LEU A 176 6.52 -13.02 -9.52
CA LEU A 176 6.22 -13.87 -10.67
C LEU A 176 6.83 -15.27 -10.52
N ILE A 177 6.05 -16.28 -10.89
CA ILE A 177 6.54 -17.66 -10.98
C ILE A 177 7.53 -17.81 -12.14
N SER A 178 8.33 -18.88 -12.16
CA SER A 178 9.43 -19.07 -13.11
C SER A 178 9.05 -18.90 -14.58
N GLU A 179 7.85 -19.34 -14.97
CA GLU A 179 7.33 -19.24 -16.34
C GLU A 179 7.06 -17.78 -16.76
N GLN A 180 6.44 -17.00 -15.87
CA GLN A 180 6.19 -15.57 -16.07
C GLN A 180 7.49 -14.75 -15.96
N ARG A 181 8.42 -15.17 -15.10
CA ARG A 181 9.72 -14.52 -14.94
C ARG A 181 10.61 -14.67 -16.17
N ALA A 182 10.49 -15.79 -16.87
CA ALA A 182 11.17 -16.01 -18.16
C ALA A 182 10.68 -15.04 -19.24
N GLN A 183 9.49 -14.46 -19.09
CA GLN A 183 8.94 -13.43 -19.99
C GLN A 183 9.49 -12.03 -19.66
N GLU A 184 9.82 -11.72 -18.40
CA GLU A 184 10.30 -10.38 -17.99
C GLU A 184 11.83 -10.16 -18.05
N GLU A 185 12.62 -11.16 -18.49
CA GLU A 185 14.10 -11.14 -18.43
C GLU A 185 14.66 -10.76 -17.03
N ALA A 186 13.90 -11.06 -15.95
CA ALA A 186 14.24 -10.61 -14.60
C ALA A 186 15.20 -11.58 -13.90
N GLU A 187 16.36 -11.06 -13.47
CA GLU A 187 17.31 -11.78 -12.61
C GLU A 187 16.86 -11.78 -11.13
N GLY A 188 17.05 -12.92 -10.45
CA GLY A 188 16.67 -13.14 -9.05
C GLY A 188 15.53 -14.17 -8.93
N THR A 189 15.58 -15.05 -7.92
CA THR A 189 14.68 -16.22 -7.78
C THR A 189 13.60 -16.06 -6.71
N GLU A 190 13.79 -15.15 -5.76
CA GLU A 190 12.91 -14.98 -4.61
C GLU A 190 12.73 -13.49 -4.30
N LEU A 191 11.50 -13.11 -4.00
CA LEU A 191 11.11 -11.76 -3.61
C LEU A 191 10.05 -11.89 -2.50
N VAL A 192 9.92 -10.85 -1.69
CA VAL A 192 8.97 -10.78 -0.58
C VAL A 192 7.70 -10.10 -1.08
N PRO A 193 6.49 -10.47 -0.63
CA PRO A 193 5.27 -9.81 -1.06
C PRO A 193 5.26 -8.31 -0.74
N LEU A 194 4.60 -7.56 -1.61
CA LEU A 194 4.36 -6.13 -1.43
C LEU A 194 2.87 -5.91 -1.16
N PHE A 195 2.55 -5.05 -0.21
CA PHE A 195 1.18 -4.74 0.20
C PHE A 195 0.90 -3.25 0.03
N MET A 196 -0.31 -2.92 -0.44
CA MET A 196 -0.80 -1.56 -0.50
C MET A 196 -1.95 -1.36 0.47
N SER A 197 -1.94 -0.22 1.15
CA SER A 197 -2.94 0.14 2.15
C SER A 197 -4.10 0.95 1.56
N ALA A 198 -5.24 0.90 2.25
CA ALA A 198 -6.38 1.79 1.98
C ALA A 198 -6.03 3.26 2.22
N ALA A 199 -6.91 4.15 1.75
CA ALA A 199 -6.87 5.56 2.07
C ALA A 199 -8.03 5.96 3.01
N ILE A 200 -7.78 6.99 3.81
CA ILE A 200 -8.85 7.71 4.53
C ILE A 200 -9.66 8.57 3.54
N SER A 201 -9.01 9.11 2.50
CA SER A 201 -9.68 9.87 1.45
C SER A 201 -10.64 8.99 0.64
N PRO A 202 -11.92 9.37 0.49
CA PRO A 202 -12.90 8.69 -0.34
C PRO A 202 -12.95 9.23 -1.79
N ILE A 203 -11.91 9.96 -2.23
CA ILE A 203 -11.87 10.64 -3.53
C ILE A 203 -12.13 9.71 -4.72
N TYR A 204 -11.70 8.44 -4.63
CA TYR A 204 -11.93 7.44 -5.69
C TYR A 204 -13.13 6.53 -5.41
N ASN A 205 -14.09 7.02 -4.64
CA ASN A 205 -15.29 6.29 -4.21
C ASN A 205 -14.99 5.02 -3.39
N ASN A 206 -13.77 4.87 -2.85
CA ASN A 206 -13.46 3.88 -1.82
C ASN A 206 -14.04 4.33 -0.48
N ASN A 207 -14.29 3.38 0.42
CA ASN A 207 -14.60 3.75 1.80
C ASN A 207 -13.33 4.23 2.50
N PRO A 208 -13.43 5.21 3.42
CA PRO A 208 -12.36 5.53 4.35
C PRO A 208 -12.01 4.30 5.17
N ALA A 209 -10.74 3.91 5.14
CA ALA A 209 -10.26 2.73 5.86
C ALA A 209 -8.79 2.84 6.27
N PHE A 210 -8.43 2.10 7.31
CA PHE A 210 -7.07 1.87 7.77
C PHE A 210 -6.86 0.39 8.10
N ILE A 211 -5.60 -0.02 8.26
CA ILE A 211 -5.22 -1.42 8.46
C ILE A 211 -4.42 -1.57 9.75
N ILE A 212 -4.71 -2.63 10.51
CA ILE A 212 -3.87 -3.12 11.61
C ILE A 212 -3.20 -4.42 11.15
N TRP A 213 -1.89 -4.48 11.29
CA TRP A 213 -1.06 -5.61 10.88
C TRP A 213 -0.63 -6.43 12.11
N ASP A 214 -0.79 -7.75 12.03
CA ASP A 214 -0.31 -8.69 13.03
C ASP A 214 1.04 -9.25 12.53
N PHE A 215 2.07 -9.26 13.37
CA PHE A 215 3.38 -9.85 13.05
C PHE A 215 3.91 -10.70 14.20
N ASP A 216 4.81 -11.62 13.88
CA ASP A 216 5.47 -12.46 14.89
C ASP A 216 6.59 -11.67 15.59
N ALA A 217 6.51 -11.53 16.92
CA ALA A 217 7.45 -10.71 17.69
C ALA A 217 8.91 -11.22 17.69
N ASN A 218 9.19 -12.45 17.26
CA ASN A 218 10.54 -13.02 17.22
C ASN A 218 11.15 -12.98 15.83
N THR A 219 10.33 -13.26 14.82
CA THR A 219 10.75 -13.42 13.41
C THR A 219 10.43 -12.20 12.56
N TYR A 220 9.55 -11.32 13.05
CA TYR A 220 9.03 -10.14 12.36
C TYR A 220 8.33 -10.47 11.03
N GLU A 221 7.86 -11.70 10.89
CA GLU A 221 7.08 -12.14 9.75
C GLU A 221 5.65 -11.62 9.90
N VAL A 222 5.09 -11.05 8.82
CA VAL A 222 3.70 -10.59 8.82
C VAL A 222 2.77 -11.79 8.78
N LEU A 223 1.90 -11.88 9.78
CA LEU A 223 0.99 -13.01 9.99
C LEU A 223 -0.36 -12.77 9.35
N ASP A 224 -0.93 -11.58 9.55
CA ASP A 224 -2.28 -11.25 9.12
C ASP A 224 -2.49 -9.73 9.07
N PHE A 225 -3.64 -9.30 8.54
CA PHE A 225 -4.11 -7.94 8.69
C PHE A 225 -5.61 -7.86 8.89
N THR A 226 -6.05 -6.85 9.63
CA THR A 226 -7.47 -6.51 9.81
C THR A 226 -7.72 -5.10 9.29
N VAL A 227 -8.70 -4.98 8.40
CA VAL A 227 -9.11 -3.70 7.82
C VAL A 227 -10.28 -3.15 8.62
N TYR A 228 -10.15 -1.90 9.03
CA TYR A 228 -11.21 -1.13 9.68
C TYR A 228 -11.63 0.00 8.76
N GLY A 229 -12.93 0.26 8.70
CA GLY A 229 -13.46 1.30 7.83
C GLY A 229 -14.85 1.74 8.23
N THR A 230 -15.32 2.79 7.58
CA THR A 230 -16.66 3.35 7.75
C THR A 230 -17.28 3.61 6.38
N ASN A 231 -18.61 3.51 6.30
CA ASN A 231 -19.34 4.09 5.17
C ASN A 231 -19.50 5.60 5.37
N ILE A 232 -19.64 6.33 4.28
CA ILE A 232 -20.08 7.74 4.30
C ILE A 232 -21.34 7.89 3.45
N SER A 233 -22.10 8.97 3.67
CA SER A 233 -23.35 9.21 2.96
C SER A 233 -23.60 10.72 2.82
N SER A 234 -24.34 11.11 1.78
CA SER A 234 -24.87 12.47 1.67
C SER A 234 -25.94 12.79 2.72
N ASP A 235 -26.59 11.76 3.26
CA ASP A 235 -27.78 11.92 4.09
C ASP A 235 -27.46 11.86 5.58
N SER A 236 -26.35 11.21 5.95
CA SER A 236 -25.84 11.12 7.32
C SER A 236 -24.35 11.41 7.37
N GLN A 237 -23.94 12.14 8.39
CA GLN A 237 -22.53 12.46 8.69
C GLN A 237 -21.99 11.62 9.85
N GLU A 238 -22.78 10.66 10.31
CA GLU A 238 -22.37 9.69 11.31
C GLU A 238 -21.38 8.70 10.70
N LEU A 239 -20.26 8.49 11.39
CA LEU A 239 -19.23 7.53 11.01
C LEU A 239 -19.33 6.32 11.93
N ASP A 240 -19.57 5.15 11.35
CA ASP A 240 -19.64 3.86 12.04
C ASP A 240 -18.38 3.07 11.71
N TRP A 241 -17.28 3.44 12.35
CA TRP A 241 -16.01 2.73 12.23
C TRP A 241 -16.12 1.34 12.82
N ARG A 242 -15.78 0.33 12.02
CA ARG A 242 -15.87 -1.09 12.41
C ARG A 242 -14.84 -1.94 11.68
N SER A 243 -14.60 -3.14 12.21
CA SER A 243 -13.84 -4.16 11.48
C SER A 243 -14.63 -4.57 10.24
N LEU A 244 -14.02 -4.45 9.06
CA LEU A 244 -14.60 -4.85 7.78
C LEU A 244 -14.27 -6.31 7.45
N PHE A 245 -12.99 -6.67 7.53
CA PHE A 245 -12.54 -8.04 7.34
C PHE A 245 -11.13 -8.26 7.90
N LYS A 246 -10.83 -9.54 8.18
CA LYS A 246 -9.49 -10.03 8.52
C LYS A 246 -9.02 -10.96 7.41
N ALA A 247 -7.77 -10.85 6.95
CA ALA A 247 -7.31 -11.55 5.75
C ALA A 247 -7.39 -13.07 5.90
N SER A 248 -6.98 -13.62 7.05
CA SER A 248 -7.11 -15.07 7.31
C SER A 248 -8.53 -15.60 7.19
N THR A 249 -9.52 -14.87 7.71
CA THR A 249 -10.94 -15.26 7.63
C THR A 249 -11.51 -15.05 6.23
N ALA A 250 -11.22 -13.91 5.59
CA ALA A 250 -11.80 -13.55 4.30
C ALA A 250 -11.21 -14.37 3.15
N TYR A 251 -9.92 -14.71 3.23
CA TYR A 251 -9.17 -15.35 2.15
C TYR A 251 -8.74 -16.78 2.49
N GLY A 252 -9.00 -17.25 3.72
CA GLY A 252 -8.64 -18.59 4.16
C GLY A 252 -7.13 -18.84 4.07
N VAL A 253 -6.32 -17.87 4.46
CA VAL A 253 -4.84 -17.93 4.48
C VAL A 253 -4.34 -18.06 5.92
N ASN A 254 -3.24 -18.80 6.14
CA ASN A 254 -2.65 -18.96 7.48
C ASN A 254 -1.42 -18.08 7.72
N SER A 255 -0.90 -17.46 6.66
CA SER A 255 0.13 -16.42 6.73
C SER A 255 0.06 -15.56 5.46
N LEU A 256 0.80 -14.45 5.44
CA LEU A 256 0.92 -13.60 4.25
C LEU A 256 2.23 -13.84 3.48
N ARG A 257 2.84 -15.02 3.65
CA ARG A 257 4.01 -15.42 2.88
C ARG A 257 3.67 -15.67 1.42
N THR A 258 4.67 -15.55 0.55
CA THR A 258 4.55 -15.79 -0.90
C THR A 258 3.88 -17.13 -1.22
N THR A 259 4.19 -18.20 -0.48
CA THR A 259 3.60 -19.53 -0.72
C THR A 259 2.09 -19.58 -0.46
N GLU A 260 1.64 -18.98 0.65
CA GLU A 260 0.21 -18.95 1.01
C GLU A 260 -0.56 -17.99 0.10
N LEU A 261 0.04 -16.85 -0.26
CA LEU A 261 -0.58 -15.91 -1.19
C LEU A 261 -0.68 -16.49 -2.62
N ASN A 262 0.30 -17.27 -3.08
CA ASN A 262 0.18 -18.01 -4.35
C ASN A 262 -1.00 -19.00 -4.30
N ALA A 263 -1.12 -19.78 -3.22
CA ALA A 263 -2.25 -20.70 -3.06
C ALA A 263 -3.61 -19.96 -2.97
N PHE A 264 -3.63 -18.74 -2.43
CA PHE A 264 -4.81 -17.87 -2.51
C PHE A 264 -5.09 -17.42 -3.95
N VAL A 265 -4.08 -16.99 -4.71
CA VAL A 265 -4.22 -16.60 -6.12
C VAL A 265 -4.76 -17.77 -6.97
N ASP A 266 -4.28 -18.99 -6.74
CA ASP A 266 -4.82 -20.19 -7.41
C ASP A 266 -6.31 -20.40 -7.10
N ARG A 267 -6.74 -20.13 -5.85
CA ARG A 267 -8.15 -20.24 -5.47
C ARG A 267 -9.01 -19.18 -6.11
N ILE A 268 -8.61 -17.90 -6.11
CA ILE A 268 -9.41 -16.84 -6.76
C ILE A 268 -9.42 -16.96 -8.28
N ALA A 269 -8.40 -17.60 -8.87
CA ALA A 269 -8.39 -17.96 -10.28
C ALA A 269 -9.50 -18.98 -10.62
N ALA A 270 -9.79 -19.90 -9.70
CA ALA A 270 -10.82 -20.94 -9.85
C ALA A 270 -12.21 -20.56 -9.30
N ASP A 271 -12.29 -19.53 -8.45
CA ASP A 271 -13.51 -19.09 -7.78
C ASP A 271 -13.79 -17.60 -8.03
N SER A 272 -14.67 -17.32 -8.99
CA SER A 272 -15.10 -15.98 -9.34
C SER A 272 -15.77 -15.21 -8.19
N ALA A 273 -16.44 -15.89 -7.26
CA ALA A 273 -17.08 -15.23 -6.12
C ALA A 273 -16.03 -14.80 -5.09
N LEU A 274 -14.99 -15.62 -4.87
CA LEU A 274 -13.87 -15.24 -4.02
C LEU A 274 -13.04 -14.09 -4.63
N LEU A 275 -12.89 -14.08 -5.95
CA LEU A 275 -12.26 -12.96 -6.67
C LEU A 275 -13.08 -11.66 -6.55
N GLU A 276 -14.39 -11.74 -6.70
CA GLU A 276 -15.29 -10.60 -6.48
C GLU A 276 -15.22 -10.10 -5.03
N GLN A 277 -15.14 -11.00 -4.05
CA GLN A 277 -14.95 -10.65 -2.65
C GLN A 277 -13.61 -9.96 -2.41
N TYR A 278 -12.52 -10.43 -3.04
CA TYR A 278 -11.21 -9.78 -2.99
C TYR A 278 -11.27 -8.37 -3.59
N TYR A 279 -11.90 -8.21 -4.76
CA TYR A 279 -12.14 -6.92 -5.40
C TYR A 279 -12.96 -5.97 -4.50
N TYR A 280 -14.06 -6.44 -3.93
CA TYR A 280 -14.91 -5.61 -3.08
C TYR A 280 -14.17 -5.15 -1.81
N ASN A 281 -13.38 -6.06 -1.22
CA ASN A 281 -12.51 -5.77 -0.09
C ASN A 281 -11.40 -4.77 -0.45
N SER A 282 -10.85 -4.81 -1.68
CA SER A 282 -9.77 -3.91 -2.10
C SER A 282 -10.22 -2.44 -2.09
N LYS A 283 -11.50 -2.18 -2.36
CA LYS A 283 -12.12 -0.85 -2.28
C LYS A 283 -12.72 -0.52 -0.91
N ALA A 284 -12.34 -1.30 0.11
CA ALA A 284 -12.82 -1.30 1.47
C ALA A 284 -14.36 -1.37 1.60
N GLN A 285 -14.99 -2.22 0.77
CA GLN A 285 -16.41 -2.53 0.80
C GLN A 285 -17.34 -1.34 0.49
N SER A 286 -16.88 -0.39 -0.33
CA SER A 286 -17.71 0.73 -0.76
C SER A 286 -18.89 0.27 -1.63
N TYR A 287 -20.09 0.72 -1.28
CA TYR A 287 -21.32 0.42 -2.02
C TYR A 287 -21.40 1.11 -3.39
N LEU A 288 -20.51 2.08 -3.66
CA LEU A 288 -20.42 2.75 -4.96
C LEU A 288 -19.61 1.97 -5.99
N GLN A 289 -18.95 0.89 -5.57
CA GLN A 289 -18.11 0.10 -6.46
C GLN A 289 -18.95 -0.86 -7.29
N SER A 290 -18.69 -0.88 -8.59
CA SER A 290 -19.30 -1.81 -9.53
C SER A 290 -18.93 -3.26 -9.18
N SER A 291 -19.80 -4.22 -9.41
CA SER A 291 -19.45 -5.64 -9.23
C SER A 291 -18.38 -6.09 -10.25
N CYS A 292 -17.41 -6.91 -9.79
CA CYS A 292 -16.35 -7.46 -10.64
C CYS A 292 -16.70 -8.88 -11.09
N VAL A 293 -17.72 -8.97 -11.95
CA VAL A 293 -18.30 -10.26 -12.37
C VAL A 293 -18.02 -10.61 -13.83
N ASP A 294 -17.69 -9.62 -14.66
CA ASP A 294 -17.36 -9.86 -16.06
C ASP A 294 -15.92 -10.36 -16.24
N VAL A 295 -15.69 -11.01 -17.38
CA VAL A 295 -14.40 -11.63 -17.72
C VAL A 295 -13.27 -10.60 -17.76
N ALA A 296 -13.52 -9.38 -18.22
CA ALA A 296 -12.50 -8.35 -18.32
C ALA A 296 -12.03 -7.90 -16.92
N CYS A 297 -12.96 -7.61 -16.02
CA CYS A 297 -12.66 -7.24 -14.65
C CYS A 297 -11.92 -8.37 -13.92
N GLN A 298 -12.42 -9.61 -14.03
CA GLN A 298 -11.81 -10.75 -13.36
C GLN A 298 -10.41 -11.06 -13.88
N SER A 299 -10.20 -11.00 -15.19
CA SER A 299 -8.87 -11.22 -15.79
C SER A 299 -7.88 -10.14 -15.37
N LYS A 300 -8.31 -8.87 -15.38
CA LYS A 300 -7.50 -7.75 -14.91
C LYS A 300 -7.11 -7.91 -13.44
N TRP A 301 -8.08 -8.15 -12.55
CA TRP A 301 -7.82 -8.27 -11.11
C TRP A 301 -7.05 -9.52 -10.73
N LEU A 302 -7.10 -10.58 -11.54
CA LEU A 302 -6.22 -11.73 -11.33
C LEU A 302 -4.77 -11.36 -11.68
N CYS A 303 -4.53 -10.70 -12.81
CA CYS A 303 -3.19 -10.23 -13.19
C CYS A 303 -2.62 -9.21 -12.19
N THR A 304 -3.44 -8.34 -11.59
CA THR A 304 -2.93 -7.37 -10.60
C THR A 304 -2.37 -8.03 -9.35
N THR A 305 -2.65 -9.31 -9.07
CA THR A 305 -2.01 -10.00 -7.92
C THR A 305 -0.52 -10.25 -8.13
N GLN A 306 -0.05 -10.20 -9.37
CA GLN A 306 1.32 -10.51 -9.75
C GLN A 306 2.17 -9.23 -9.89
N TRP A 307 3.44 -9.31 -9.50
CA TRP A 307 4.33 -8.15 -9.50
C TRP A 307 5.02 -7.97 -10.85
N TYR A 308 4.29 -7.41 -11.83
CA TYR A 308 4.85 -7.08 -13.15
C TYR A 308 5.80 -5.89 -13.12
N THR A 309 6.69 -5.83 -14.11
CA THR A 309 7.63 -4.72 -14.36
C THR A 309 7.15 -3.81 -15.46
N SER A 310 6.57 -4.37 -16.53
CA SER A 310 6.11 -3.61 -17.69
C SER A 310 4.60 -3.69 -17.84
N SER A 311 4.03 -2.62 -18.39
CA SER A 311 2.62 -2.55 -18.78
C SER A 311 2.30 -3.58 -19.86
N GLU A 312 3.26 -3.85 -20.75
CA GLU A 312 3.14 -4.80 -21.85
C GLU A 312 2.95 -6.24 -21.35
N ASP A 313 3.73 -6.66 -20.35
CA ASP A 313 3.64 -7.99 -19.74
C ASP A 313 2.33 -8.14 -18.94
N PHE A 314 1.95 -7.09 -18.22
CA PHE A 314 0.65 -7.04 -17.54
C PHE A 314 -0.51 -7.18 -18.54
N GLU A 315 -0.50 -6.40 -19.62
CA GLU A 315 -1.52 -6.49 -20.68
C GLU A 315 -1.54 -7.86 -21.36
N ALA A 316 -0.38 -8.48 -21.55
CA ALA A 316 -0.29 -9.83 -22.12
C ALA A 316 -1.00 -10.84 -21.21
N CYS A 317 -0.78 -10.79 -19.89
CA CYS A 317 -1.51 -11.58 -18.91
C CYS A 317 -3.02 -11.37 -19.02
N VAL A 318 -3.47 -10.11 -19.09
CA VAL A 318 -4.90 -9.79 -19.15
C VAL A 318 -5.53 -10.39 -20.41
N LYS A 319 -4.91 -10.18 -21.58
CA LYS A 319 -5.41 -10.70 -22.87
C LYS A 319 -5.45 -12.24 -22.89
N GLU A 320 -4.44 -12.89 -22.31
CA GLU A 320 -4.39 -14.34 -22.20
C GLU A 320 -5.55 -14.87 -21.34
N LEU A 321 -5.73 -14.33 -20.14
CA LEU A 321 -6.79 -14.75 -19.23
C LEU A 321 -8.19 -14.44 -19.75
N GLU A 322 -8.39 -13.30 -20.42
CA GLU A 322 -9.66 -12.98 -21.06
C GLU A 322 -10.02 -14.02 -22.13
N THR A 323 -9.03 -14.48 -22.90
CA THR A 323 -9.21 -15.51 -23.91
C THR A 323 -9.58 -16.85 -23.26
N GLN A 324 -8.85 -17.26 -22.22
CA GLN A 324 -9.08 -18.52 -21.50
C GLN A 324 -10.42 -18.57 -20.76
N ARG A 325 -10.89 -17.43 -20.24
CA ARG A 325 -12.16 -17.33 -19.48
C ARG A 325 -13.38 -17.12 -20.37
N SER A 326 -13.19 -16.69 -21.61
CA SER A 326 -14.27 -16.52 -22.60
C SER A 326 -14.58 -17.80 -23.38
N SER A 327 -13.69 -18.81 -23.32
CA SER A 327 -13.83 -20.12 -23.98
C SER A 327 -14.51 -21.16 -23.10
#